data_AF-A0A2V7L2K2-F1
#
_entry.id   AF-A0A2V7L2K2-F1
#
_cell.length_a   1.000
_cell.length_b   1.000
_cell.length_c   1.000
_cell.angle_alpha   90.00
_cell.angle_beta   90.00
_cell.angle_gamma   90.00
#
_symmetry.space_group_name_H-M   'P 1'
#
loop_
_entity.id
_entity.type
_entity.pdbx_description
1 polymer ?
#
loop_
_entity_poly.entity_id
_entity_poly.type
_entity_poly.pdbx_seq_one_letter_code
_entity_poly.pdbx_strand_id
1 'polypeptide(L)'
;MVVLLSVSPPVRLSAQDYRARAVAILKTIPLIDGHNDLADAIRTRGGLDSVDLAVRQPKLMSDIPKLRARAMGAQFWAAYVPVTTIDSGPHPAVYALEQIDLIKRLCAKYPRDLAMARTAADVERNFKAGKVSCLIGIEGGHAIENSLGALRMFA
;
A
#
# COMPACT_ATOMS: atom_id res chain seq x y z
N MET A 1 31.32 55.31 -2.76
CA MET A 1 30.97 54.01 -3.34
C MET A 1 29.73 53.49 -2.62
N VAL A 2 28.55 53.64 -3.20
CA VAL A 2 27.27 53.20 -2.61
C VAL A 2 26.96 51.81 -3.14
N VAL A 3 26.96 50.81 -2.28
CA VAL A 3 26.56 49.43 -2.62
C VAL A 3 25.05 49.34 -2.44
N LEU A 4 24.31 49.24 -3.55
CA LEU A 4 22.88 48.92 -3.53
C LEU A 4 22.72 47.41 -3.38
N LEU A 5 22.25 46.96 -2.23
CA LEU A 5 21.79 45.58 -2.02
C LEU A 5 20.41 45.44 -2.67
N SER A 6 20.34 44.74 -3.81
CA SER A 6 19.07 44.33 -4.40
C SER A 6 18.43 43.23 -3.55
N VAL A 7 17.40 43.57 -2.79
CA VAL A 7 16.55 42.57 -2.11
C VAL A 7 15.62 41.99 -3.16
N SER A 8 15.98 40.84 -3.73
CA SER A 8 15.05 40.06 -4.55
C SER A 8 13.95 39.52 -3.64
N PRO A 9 12.66 39.77 -3.95
CA PRO A 9 11.57 39.20 -3.17
C PRO A 9 11.60 37.67 -3.28
N PRO A 10 11.21 36.93 -2.23
CA PRO A 10 11.10 35.48 -2.31
C PRO A 10 10.10 35.12 -3.41
N VAL A 11 10.54 34.29 -4.37
CA VAL A 11 9.68 33.77 -5.43
C VAL A 11 8.58 32.94 -4.76
N ARG A 12 7.37 33.50 -4.68
CA ARG A 12 6.17 32.79 -4.20
C ARG A 12 5.57 32.04 -5.38
N LEU A 13 5.81 30.74 -5.43
CA LEU A 13 5.16 29.84 -6.38
C LEU A 13 3.65 29.73 -6.09
N SER A 14 2.84 29.59 -7.13
CA SER A 14 1.41 29.39 -7.00
C SER A 14 1.07 27.97 -6.51
N ALA A 15 -0.15 27.76 -6.01
CA ALA A 15 -0.62 26.41 -5.65
C ALA A 15 -0.55 25.42 -6.82
N GLN A 16 -0.76 25.91 -8.04
CA GLN A 16 -0.65 25.10 -9.25
C GLN A 16 0.79 24.64 -9.52
N ASP A 17 1.77 25.50 -9.24
CA ASP A 17 3.19 25.17 -9.38
C ASP A 17 3.62 24.10 -8.37
N TYR A 18 3.12 24.16 -7.13
CA TYR A 18 3.40 23.12 -6.13
C TYR A 18 2.80 21.77 -6.50
N ARG A 19 1.57 21.74 -7.03
CA ARG A 19 0.95 20.50 -7.51
C ARG A 19 1.72 19.92 -8.68
N ALA A 20 2.08 20.73 -9.68
CA ALA A 20 2.86 20.27 -10.82
C ALA A 20 4.22 19.71 -10.38
N ARG A 21 4.89 20.39 -9.44
CA ARG A 21 6.15 19.92 -8.85
C ARG A 21 6.00 18.61 -8.09
N ALA A 22 4.94 18.46 -7.28
CA ALA A 22 4.67 17.21 -6.58
C ALA A 22 4.46 16.04 -7.55
N VAL A 23 3.66 16.25 -8.60
CA VAL A 23 3.46 15.23 -9.65
C VAL A 23 4.77 14.89 -10.37
N ALA A 24 5.64 15.87 -10.64
CA ALA A 24 6.93 15.63 -11.25
C ALA A 24 7.85 14.77 -10.36
N ILE A 25 7.88 15.03 -9.05
CA ILE A 25 8.65 14.24 -8.07
C ILE A 25 8.11 12.81 -8.00
N LEU A 26 6.79 12.64 -7.89
CA LEU A 26 6.17 11.32 -7.75
C LEU A 26 6.31 10.43 -9.01
N LYS A 27 6.66 11.00 -10.16
CA LYS A 27 7.02 10.21 -11.36
C LYS A 27 8.39 9.54 -11.25
N THR A 28 9.28 10.05 -10.40
CA THR A 28 10.66 9.55 -10.27
C THR A 28 10.96 8.95 -8.90
N ILE A 29 10.22 9.35 -7.88
CA ILE A 29 10.33 8.86 -6.51
C ILE A 29 9.03 8.12 -6.13
N PRO A 30 9.09 6.83 -5.77
CA PRO A 30 7.90 6.07 -5.42
C PRO A 30 7.27 6.63 -4.14
N LEU A 31 5.96 6.93 -4.19
CA LEU A 31 5.17 7.05 -2.96
C LEU A 31 5.03 5.66 -2.35
N ILE A 32 5.28 5.56 -1.04
CA ILE A 32 5.12 4.35 -0.26
C ILE A 32 4.11 4.64 0.84
N ASP A 33 2.97 3.97 0.77
CA ASP A 33 1.95 4.05 1.82
C ASP A 33 2.12 2.86 2.79
N GLY A 34 2.09 3.17 4.09
CA GLY A 34 2.43 2.23 5.16
C GLY A 34 1.28 1.38 5.66
N HIS A 35 0.02 1.65 5.28
CA HIS A 35 -1.13 0.91 5.81
C HIS A 35 -2.39 1.07 4.95
N ASN A 36 -2.94 -0.03 4.45
CA ASN A 36 -4.20 -0.02 3.70
C ASN A 36 -5.02 -1.31 3.91
N ASP A 37 -6.24 -1.15 4.43
CA ASP A 37 -7.16 -2.23 4.80
C ASP A 37 -7.98 -2.80 3.64
N LEU A 38 -7.56 -2.58 2.38
CA LEU A 38 -8.29 -3.10 1.22
C LEU A 38 -8.52 -4.61 1.28
N ALA A 39 -7.59 -5.37 1.86
CA ALA A 39 -7.73 -6.82 2.02
C ALA A 39 -8.93 -7.18 2.90
N ASP A 40 -9.09 -6.53 4.06
CA ASP A 40 -10.24 -6.72 4.93
C ASP A 40 -11.55 -6.26 4.25
N ALA A 41 -11.52 -5.13 3.55
CA ALA A 41 -12.67 -4.65 2.78
C ALA A 41 -13.10 -5.63 1.67
N ILE A 42 -12.16 -6.35 1.05
CA ILE A 42 -12.46 -7.41 0.07
C ILE A 42 -13.02 -8.64 0.78
N ARG A 43 -12.40 -9.07 1.89
CA ARG A 43 -12.87 -10.22 2.68
C ARG A 43 -14.32 -10.05 3.14
N THR A 44 -14.65 -8.90 3.73
CA THR A 44 -16.01 -8.57 4.21
C THR A 44 -17.06 -8.49 3.10
N ARG A 45 -16.63 -8.30 1.84
CA ARG A 45 -17.51 -8.27 0.66
C ARG A 45 -17.73 -9.63 0.00
N GLY A 46 -17.09 -10.69 0.48
CA GLY A 46 -17.22 -12.04 -0.08
C GLY A 46 -15.95 -12.58 -0.74
N GLY A 47 -14.80 -11.92 -0.55
CA GLY A 47 -13.50 -12.42 -0.99
C GLY A 47 -13.05 -11.88 -2.35
N LEU A 48 -11.98 -12.47 -2.90
CA LEU A 48 -11.21 -11.88 -4.00
C LEU A 48 -12.02 -11.57 -5.28
N ASP A 49 -13.10 -12.30 -5.52
CA ASP A 49 -13.94 -12.12 -6.71
C ASP A 49 -15.12 -11.18 -6.48
N SER A 50 -15.33 -10.70 -5.25
CA SER A 50 -16.39 -9.73 -4.94
C SER A 50 -16.06 -8.30 -5.40
N VAL A 51 -14.81 -8.05 -5.82
CA VAL A 51 -14.33 -6.72 -6.25
C VAL A 51 -13.42 -6.87 -7.46
N ASP A 52 -13.67 -6.10 -8.51
CA ASP A 52 -12.73 -5.94 -9.61
C ASP A 52 -11.90 -4.66 -9.46
N LEU A 53 -10.65 -4.77 -8.98
CA LEU A 53 -9.77 -3.62 -8.82
C LEU A 53 -9.27 -3.00 -10.12
N ALA A 54 -9.45 -3.66 -11.28
CA ALA A 54 -9.07 -3.09 -12.57
C ALA A 54 -9.92 -1.88 -12.96
N VAL A 55 -11.12 -1.75 -12.38
CA VAL A 55 -12.04 -0.63 -12.61
C VAL A 55 -12.16 0.26 -11.37
N ARG A 56 -12.69 1.47 -11.56
CA ARG A 56 -12.95 2.40 -10.45
C ARG A 56 -13.92 1.77 -9.45
N GLN A 57 -13.57 1.84 -8.18
CA GLN A 57 -14.39 1.35 -7.07
C GLN A 57 -14.92 2.53 -6.25
N PRO A 58 -16.18 2.99 -6.46
CA PRO A 58 -16.70 4.18 -5.76
C PRO A 58 -16.83 4.00 -4.25
N LYS A 59 -17.06 2.76 -3.79
CA LYS A 59 -17.26 2.41 -2.37
C LYS A 59 -15.97 1.99 -1.65
N LEU A 60 -14.83 2.07 -2.32
CA LEU A 60 -13.51 1.74 -1.77
C LEU A 60 -12.56 2.92 -1.98
N MET A 61 -11.59 3.09 -1.08
CA MET A 61 -10.58 4.15 -1.22
C MET A 61 -9.46 3.77 -2.20
N SER A 62 -9.33 2.48 -2.53
CA SER A 62 -8.28 1.94 -3.38
C SER A 62 -8.87 1.16 -4.56
N ASP A 63 -8.30 1.39 -5.73
CA ASP A 63 -8.45 0.62 -6.97
C ASP A 63 -7.25 0.90 -7.87
N ILE A 64 -6.97 0.06 -8.86
CA ILE A 64 -5.78 0.22 -9.71
C ILE A 64 -5.77 1.59 -10.43
N PRO A 65 -6.90 2.09 -10.98
CA PRO A 65 -6.93 3.45 -11.52
C PRO A 65 -6.55 4.55 -10.51
N LYS A 66 -6.97 4.47 -9.23
CA LYS A 66 -6.56 5.40 -8.17
C LYS A 66 -5.07 5.30 -7.87
N LEU A 67 -4.54 4.08 -7.74
CA LEU A 67 -3.12 3.85 -7.45
C LEU A 67 -2.24 4.44 -8.55
N ARG A 68 -2.58 4.21 -9.82
CA ARG A 68 -1.86 4.76 -10.97
C ARG A 68 -1.95 6.27 -11.08
N ALA A 69 -3.14 6.84 -10.90
CA ALA A 69 -3.33 8.29 -10.99
C ALA A 69 -2.51 9.08 -9.95
N ARG A 70 -2.12 8.42 -8.85
CA ARG A 70 -1.31 9.01 -7.77
C ARG A 70 0.16 8.57 -7.78
N ALA A 71 0.60 7.89 -8.84
CA ALA A 71 1.96 7.37 -8.99
C ALA A 71 2.42 6.56 -7.77
N MET A 72 1.53 5.71 -7.23
CA MET A 72 1.87 4.84 -6.10
C MET A 72 2.99 3.89 -6.51
N GLY A 73 4.07 3.85 -5.73
CA GLY A 73 5.18 2.93 -5.96
C GLY A 73 5.09 1.66 -5.10
N ALA A 74 4.57 1.79 -3.89
CA ALA A 74 4.36 0.65 -3.00
C ALA A 74 3.24 0.87 -2.00
N GLN A 75 2.62 -0.23 -1.59
CA GLN A 75 1.58 -0.26 -0.59
C GLN A 75 1.83 -1.42 0.37
N PHE A 76 1.89 -1.14 1.67
CA PHE A 76 1.69 -2.15 2.71
C PHE A 76 0.20 -2.42 2.83
N TRP A 77 -0.21 -3.62 2.42
CA TRP A 77 -1.56 -4.12 2.62
C TRP A 77 -1.64 -4.74 4.02
N ALA A 78 -2.61 -4.28 4.80
CA ALA A 78 -2.80 -4.78 6.15
C ALA A 78 -3.41 -6.18 6.12
N ALA A 79 -2.67 -7.17 6.62
CA ALA A 79 -3.22 -8.45 7.05
C ALA A 79 -3.79 -8.25 8.46
N TYR A 80 -4.89 -7.50 8.53
CA TYR A 80 -5.58 -7.17 9.77
C TYR A 80 -6.24 -8.39 10.39
N VAL A 81 -6.04 -8.56 11.70
CA VAL A 81 -6.66 -9.61 12.52
C VAL A 81 -7.55 -8.97 13.58
N PRO A 82 -8.88 -9.14 13.51
CA PRO A 82 -9.80 -8.61 14.50
C PRO A 82 -9.50 -9.13 15.91
N VAL A 83 -9.61 -8.27 16.94
CA VAL A 83 -9.40 -8.67 18.34
C VAL A 83 -10.43 -9.71 18.82
N THR A 84 -11.59 -9.80 18.18
CA THR A 84 -12.61 -10.82 18.47
C THR A 84 -12.12 -12.26 18.21
N THR A 85 -11.06 -12.43 17.42
CA THR A 85 -10.39 -13.72 17.22
C THR A 85 -9.75 -14.28 18.50
N ILE A 86 -9.50 -13.44 19.50
CA ILE A 86 -8.94 -13.86 20.79
C ILE A 86 -9.95 -14.71 21.58
N ASP A 87 -11.23 -14.31 21.59
CA ASP A 87 -12.22 -14.86 22.50
C ASP A 87 -13.25 -15.78 21.82
N SER A 88 -13.61 -15.50 20.56
CA SER A 88 -14.79 -16.13 19.92
C SER A 88 -14.69 -16.30 18.40
N GLY A 89 -13.54 -16.04 17.79
CA GLY A 89 -13.32 -16.16 16.34
C GLY A 89 -12.45 -17.35 15.93
N PRO A 90 -12.12 -17.46 14.63
CA PRO A 90 -11.06 -18.35 14.16
C PRO A 90 -9.75 -18.03 14.88
N HIS A 91 -8.91 -19.03 15.12
CA HIS A 91 -7.58 -18.83 15.72
C HIS A 91 -6.84 -17.65 15.06
N PRO A 92 -6.32 -16.67 15.83
CA PRO A 92 -5.68 -15.46 15.28
C PRO A 92 -4.62 -15.74 14.22
N ALA A 93 -3.83 -16.81 14.39
CA ALA A 93 -2.81 -17.20 13.42
C ALA A 93 -3.41 -17.70 12.09
N VAL A 94 -4.51 -18.46 12.15
CA VAL A 94 -5.22 -18.92 10.95
C VAL A 94 -5.82 -17.73 10.21
N TYR A 95 -6.44 -16.79 10.94
CA TYR A 95 -6.98 -15.57 10.34
C TYR A 95 -5.89 -14.75 9.63
N ALA A 96 -4.72 -14.59 10.27
CA ALA A 96 -3.56 -13.93 9.66
C ALA A 96 -3.12 -14.63 8.37
N LEU A 97 -3.03 -15.97 8.37
CA LEU A 97 -2.66 -16.76 7.18
C LEU A 97 -3.64 -16.54 6.03
N GLU A 98 -4.94 -16.52 6.30
CA GLU A 98 -5.96 -16.26 5.28
C GLU A 98 -5.88 -14.85 4.71
N GLN A 99 -5.58 -13.84 5.53
CA GLN A 99 -5.37 -12.47 5.06
C GLN A 99 -4.08 -12.34 4.23
N ILE A 100 -2.99 -12.98 4.66
CA ILE A 100 -1.74 -13.07 3.90
C ILE A 100 -1.97 -13.72 2.54
N ASP A 101 -2.70 -14.84 2.50
CA ASP A 101 -3.07 -15.54 1.27
C ASP A 101 -3.95 -14.65 0.36
N LEU A 102 -4.95 -13.99 0.92
CA LEU A 102 -5.80 -13.06 0.17
C LEU A 102 -4.98 -11.95 -0.51
N ILE A 103 -4.04 -11.33 0.22
CA ILE A 103 -3.17 -10.29 -0.34
C ILE A 103 -2.28 -10.85 -1.45
N LYS A 104 -1.67 -12.03 -1.25
CA LYS A 104 -0.83 -12.69 -2.27
C LYS A 104 -1.63 -12.95 -3.54
N ARG A 105 -2.84 -13.52 -3.43
CA ARG A 105 -3.72 -13.79 -4.57
C ARG A 105 -4.22 -12.51 -5.23
N LEU A 106 -4.52 -11.47 -4.46
CA LEU A 106 -4.89 -10.15 -4.98
C LEU A 106 -3.81 -9.59 -5.90
N CYS A 107 -2.55 -9.60 -5.45
CA CYS A 107 -1.44 -9.08 -6.24
C CYS A 107 -1.13 -9.97 -7.45
N ALA A 108 -1.30 -11.29 -7.33
CA ALA A 108 -1.15 -12.23 -8.44
C ALA A 108 -2.26 -12.10 -9.50
N LYS A 109 -3.48 -11.69 -9.11
CA LYS A 109 -4.62 -11.49 -10.02
C LYS A 109 -4.41 -10.32 -11.00
N TYR A 110 -3.59 -9.33 -10.64
CA TYR A 110 -3.34 -8.14 -11.45
C TYR A 110 -1.84 -7.96 -11.78
N PRO A 111 -1.18 -8.92 -12.45
CA PRO A 111 0.28 -8.96 -12.56
C PRO A 111 0.88 -7.88 -13.47
N ARG A 112 0.04 -7.20 -14.27
CA ARG A 112 0.44 -6.03 -15.08
C ARG A 112 0.57 -4.76 -14.25
N ASP A 113 -0.10 -4.70 -13.11
CA ASP A 113 -0.28 -3.49 -12.31
C ASP A 113 0.37 -3.64 -10.93
N LEU A 114 0.31 -4.85 -10.36
CA LEU A 114 0.77 -5.19 -9.02
C LEU A 114 1.89 -6.24 -9.07
N ALA A 115 2.79 -6.21 -8.10
CA ALA A 115 3.80 -7.24 -7.90
C ALA A 115 4.19 -7.35 -6.42
N MET A 116 4.40 -8.57 -5.92
CA MET A 116 4.91 -8.75 -4.55
C MET A 116 6.33 -8.16 -4.42
N ALA A 117 6.61 -7.58 -3.25
CA ALA A 117 7.93 -7.14 -2.84
C ALA A 117 8.22 -7.62 -1.42
N ARG A 118 9.43 -8.12 -1.18
CA ARG A 118 9.92 -8.54 0.15
C ARG A 118 11.12 -7.71 0.61
N THR A 119 11.69 -6.93 -0.29
CA THR A 119 12.89 -6.11 -0.05
C THR A 119 12.71 -4.72 -0.65
N ALA A 120 13.52 -3.75 -0.19
CA ALA A 120 13.58 -2.44 -0.82
C ALA A 120 13.99 -2.52 -2.30
N ALA A 121 14.90 -3.45 -2.65
CA ALA A 121 15.31 -3.69 -4.02
C ALA A 121 14.17 -4.20 -4.92
N ASP A 122 13.23 -4.99 -4.37
CA ASP A 122 12.01 -5.36 -5.10
C ASP A 122 11.14 -4.14 -5.38
N VAL A 123 10.98 -3.24 -4.41
CA VAL A 123 10.20 -2.02 -4.58
C VAL A 123 10.77 -1.15 -5.70
N GLU A 124 12.08 -0.92 -5.68
CA GLU A 124 12.76 -0.15 -6.74
C GLU A 124 12.61 -0.81 -8.12
N ARG A 125 12.79 -2.12 -8.21
CA ARG A 125 12.64 -2.87 -9.47
C ARG A 125 11.21 -2.80 -10.01
N ASN A 126 10.22 -3.04 -9.17
CA ASN A 126 8.81 -3.02 -9.57
C ASN A 126 8.38 -1.61 -9.99
N PHE A 127 8.83 -0.58 -9.27
CA PHE A 127 8.56 0.82 -9.64
C PHE A 127 9.14 1.17 -11.01
N LYS A 128 10.40 0.77 -11.29
CA LYS A 128 11.03 0.93 -12.61
C LYS A 128 10.26 0.17 -13.72
N ALA A 129 9.61 -0.94 -13.38
CA ALA A 129 8.75 -1.70 -14.27
C ALA A 129 7.31 -1.16 -14.38
N GLY A 130 6.99 -0.02 -13.75
CA GLY A 130 5.67 0.61 -13.79
C GLY A 130 4.60 -0.11 -12.98
N LYS A 131 5.00 -0.91 -11.98
CA LYS A 131 4.12 -1.67 -11.09
C LYS A 131 4.08 -1.08 -9.68
N VAL A 132 2.95 -1.25 -9.01
CA VAL A 132 2.81 -0.98 -7.58
C VAL A 132 3.29 -2.20 -6.81
N SER A 133 4.22 -2.00 -5.88
CA SER A 133 4.69 -3.08 -5.02
C SER A 133 3.68 -3.39 -3.92
N CYS A 134 3.34 -4.66 -3.78
CA CYS A 134 2.58 -5.20 -2.68
C CYS A 134 3.51 -5.70 -1.58
N LEU A 135 3.43 -5.07 -0.42
CA LEU A 135 4.04 -5.56 0.82
C LEU A 135 2.93 -5.97 1.79
N ILE A 136 3.25 -6.84 2.74
CA ILE A 136 2.31 -7.31 3.75
C ILE A 136 2.79 -6.84 5.12
N GLY A 137 1.92 -6.17 5.86
CA GLY A 137 2.09 -5.91 7.28
C GLY A 137 0.98 -6.62 8.05
N ILE A 138 1.34 -7.41 9.07
CA ILE A 138 0.34 -8.00 9.97
C ILE A 138 -0.04 -6.94 11.00
N GLU A 139 -1.34 -6.66 11.10
CA GLU A 139 -1.88 -5.75 12.11
C GLU A 139 -2.58 -6.58 13.19
N GLY A 140 -2.04 -6.51 14.41
CA GLY A 140 -2.51 -7.28 15.57
C GLY A 140 -1.46 -8.26 16.04
N GLY A 141 -0.80 -7.97 17.17
CA GLY A 141 0.24 -8.83 17.75
C GLY A 141 -0.30 -10.18 18.23
N HIS A 142 -1.59 -10.26 18.56
CA HIS A 142 -2.26 -11.52 18.93
C HIS A 142 -2.26 -12.55 17.80
N ALA A 143 -2.01 -12.14 16.55
CA ALA A 143 -1.87 -13.03 15.39
C ALA A 143 -0.80 -14.11 15.57
N ILE A 144 0.25 -13.87 16.37
CA ILE A 144 1.29 -14.87 16.59
C ILE A 144 0.93 -15.88 17.69
N GLU A 145 -0.17 -15.68 18.42
CA GLU A 145 -0.60 -16.53 19.55
C GLU A 145 0.53 -16.81 20.56
N ASN A 146 1.32 -15.78 20.88
CA ASN A 146 2.54 -15.87 21.71
C ASN A 146 3.59 -16.88 21.23
N SER A 147 3.57 -17.27 19.95
CA SER A 147 4.51 -18.21 19.33
C SER A 147 5.48 -17.50 18.40
N LEU A 148 6.77 -17.48 18.79
CA LEU A 148 7.84 -17.05 17.89
C LEU A 148 8.00 -17.98 16.68
N GLY A 149 7.52 -19.24 16.78
CA GLY A 149 7.44 -20.15 15.65
C GLY A 149 6.45 -19.64 14.61
N ALA A 150 5.24 -19.24 15.03
CA ALA A 150 4.24 -18.64 14.16
C ALA A 150 4.78 -17.35 13.50
N LEU A 151 5.42 -16.47 14.29
CA LEU A 151 6.05 -15.26 13.77
C LEU A 151 7.03 -15.54 12.62
N ARG A 152 7.92 -16.54 12.78
CA ARG A 152 8.88 -16.90 11.73
C ARG A 152 8.22 -17.52 10.50
N MET A 153 7.08 -18.19 10.65
CA MET A 153 6.36 -18.80 9.52
C MET A 153 5.56 -17.81 8.68
N PHE A 154 5.35 -16.58 9.15
CA PHE A 154 4.68 -15.53 8.37
C PHE A 154 5.57 -14.85 7.33
N ALA A 155 6.90 -15.00 7.44
CA ALA A 155 7.89 -14.38 6.56
C ALA A 155 7.99 -15.05 5.17
#